data_AF-A0A1D1ZPS5-F1
#
_entry.id   AF-A0A1D1ZPS5-F1
#
_cell.length_a   1.000
_cell.length_b   1.000
_cell.length_c   1.000
_cell.angle_alpha   90.00
_cell.angle_beta   90.00
_cell.angle_gamma   90.00
#
_symmetry.space_group_name_H-M   'P 1'
#
loop_
_entity.id
_entity.type
_entity.pdbx_description
1 polymer ?
#
loop_
_entity_poly.entity_id
_entity_poly.type
_entity_poly.pdbx_seq_one_letter_code
_entity_poly.pdbx_strand_id
1 'polypeptide(L)'
;MSDGIRMYTNFIASIDTRLRNPKWVIEHLTRSKLKGDGTRSSSQFTEDAGVGARFRAKLSDYRGTGYDRGHMAPASNHKESQGSMDETFSLSNIAPQVGGGFNRDYWARFERFVQDTTKSFDDVWVVTGPLYIPRPGPSGWVLEHPMLGQPPQMVAVPTHFFKVVLAEQGDASTAVAAFVMPNSAIPAEYPLSAFSVPLTSLEEVSGLTFFPSLLDDARRMGLDAAALRWQALGRADAQRARLAPGASPPALLPPPPSLPGNAVVKSAVGAAVTAVFQGSNPAHLCDKLQCRLPAEDFWKGPGGGASRDRKLQRSQSAKF
;
A
#
# COMPACT_ATOMS: atom_id res chain seq x y z
N MET A 1 -8.15 3.96 25.25
CA MET A 1 -9.05 4.33 24.13
C MET A 1 -9.02 3.17 23.16
N SER A 2 -10.18 2.61 22.78
CA SER A 2 -10.26 1.49 21.83
C SER A 2 -9.80 1.93 20.44
N ASP A 3 -9.15 1.03 19.68
CA ASP A 3 -8.53 1.28 18.35
C ASP A 3 -9.49 1.63 17.19
N GLY A 4 -10.72 2.06 17.50
CA GLY A 4 -11.69 2.49 16.50
C GLY A 4 -11.94 1.43 15.43
N ILE A 5 -12.08 0.16 15.83
CA ILE A 5 -12.25 -0.96 14.90
C ILE A 5 -13.60 -0.88 14.20
N ARG A 6 -13.59 -1.02 12.88
CA ARG A 6 -14.76 -1.08 12.00
C ARG A 6 -14.69 -2.40 11.24
N MET A 7 -15.74 -3.21 11.40
CA MET A 7 -15.86 -4.51 10.73
C MET A 7 -16.81 -4.38 9.55
N TYR A 8 -16.37 -4.87 8.40
CA TYR A 8 -17.13 -4.96 7.16
C TYR A 8 -17.16 -6.42 6.72
N THR A 9 -17.89 -6.72 5.66
CA THR A 9 -18.10 -8.10 5.19
C THR A 9 -16.79 -8.78 4.82
N ASN A 10 -15.86 -8.07 4.16
CA ASN A 10 -14.63 -8.66 3.62
C ASN A 10 -13.33 -7.92 3.99
N PHE A 11 -13.42 -6.91 4.86
CA PHE A 11 -12.25 -6.22 5.38
C PHE A 11 -12.53 -5.68 6.77
N ILE A 12 -11.46 -5.37 7.51
CA ILE A 12 -11.52 -4.71 8.81
C ILE A 12 -10.63 -3.48 8.75
N ALA A 13 -11.10 -2.38 9.33
CA ALA A 13 -10.33 -1.14 9.42
C ALA A 13 -10.14 -0.74 10.89
N SER A 14 -8.94 -0.27 11.25
CA SER A 14 -8.71 0.49 12.48
C SER A 14 -8.60 1.96 12.12
N ILE A 15 -9.31 2.84 12.84
CA ILE A 15 -9.41 4.26 12.50
C ILE A 15 -8.54 5.11 13.42
N ASP A 16 -7.75 6.01 12.82
CA ASP A 16 -7.14 7.13 13.54
C ASP A 16 -8.12 8.31 13.51
N THR A 17 -8.84 8.52 14.62
CA THR A 17 -9.81 9.61 14.76
C THR A 17 -9.18 11.00 14.80
N ARG A 18 -7.87 11.12 15.10
CA ARG A 18 -7.15 12.39 15.07
C ARG A 18 -6.86 12.79 13.62
N LEU A 19 -6.47 11.82 12.79
CA LEU A 19 -6.14 12.03 11.38
C LEU A 19 -7.33 11.89 10.43
N ARG A 20 -8.44 11.27 10.90
CA ARG A 20 -9.64 10.91 10.13
C ARG A 20 -9.33 10.01 8.93
N ASN A 21 -8.33 9.16 9.07
CA ASN A 21 -7.93 8.14 8.10
C ASN A 21 -7.88 6.78 8.80
N PRO A 22 -7.94 5.65 8.07
CA PRO A 22 -7.56 4.37 8.65
C PRO A 22 -6.09 4.39 9.12
N LYS A 23 -5.79 3.79 10.28
CA LYS A 23 -4.42 3.39 10.66
C LYS A 23 -3.95 2.26 9.75
N TRP A 24 -4.82 1.28 9.56
CA TRP A 24 -4.65 0.14 8.68
C TRP A 24 -6.02 -0.39 8.27
N VAL A 25 -6.06 -1.03 7.11
CA VAL A 25 -7.15 -1.84 6.61
C VAL A 25 -6.60 -3.20 6.23
N ILE A 26 -7.19 -4.27 6.74
CA ILE A 26 -6.85 -5.65 6.37
C ILE A 26 -7.99 -6.28 5.57
N GLU A 27 -7.63 -6.92 4.46
CA GLU A 27 -8.54 -7.67 3.59
C GLU A 27 -7.95 -9.06 3.29
N HIS A 28 -8.82 -10.00 2.93
CA HIS A 28 -8.45 -11.35 2.50
C HIS A 28 -8.98 -11.58 1.10
N LEU A 29 -8.08 -11.84 0.16
CA LEU A 29 -8.37 -12.07 -1.23
C LEU A 29 -8.24 -13.55 -1.54
N THR A 30 -9.17 -14.04 -2.34
CA THR A 30 -9.11 -15.34 -3.00
C THR A 30 -9.52 -15.14 -4.45
N ARG A 31 -9.24 -16.11 -5.34
CA ARG A 31 -9.68 -16.03 -6.74
C ARG A 31 -11.19 -15.88 -6.90
N SER A 32 -11.99 -16.38 -5.95
CA SER A 32 -13.45 -16.29 -6.01
C SER A 32 -13.95 -14.88 -5.70
N LYS A 33 -13.35 -14.19 -4.72
CA LYS A 33 -13.71 -12.80 -4.37
C LYS A 33 -13.43 -11.80 -5.50
N LEU A 34 -12.43 -12.09 -6.34
CA LEU A 34 -12.10 -11.26 -7.51
C LEU A 34 -13.08 -11.44 -8.69
N LYS A 35 -14.04 -12.36 -8.60
CA LYS A 35 -15.03 -12.65 -9.65
C LYS A 35 -16.43 -12.29 -9.17
N GLY A 36 -17.28 -11.91 -10.11
CA GLY A 36 -18.67 -11.54 -9.86
C GLY A 36 -19.06 -10.22 -10.53
N ASP A 37 -20.31 -9.85 -10.30
CA ASP A 37 -21.00 -8.77 -11.00
C ASP A 37 -20.96 -7.43 -10.25
N GLY A 38 -20.30 -7.39 -9.09
CA GLY A 38 -20.08 -6.15 -8.36
C GLY A 38 -19.40 -5.11 -9.25
N THR A 39 -20.03 -3.94 -9.36
CA THR A 39 -19.61 -2.88 -10.29
C THR A 39 -19.48 -1.55 -9.57
N ARG A 40 -18.29 -0.94 -9.69
CA ARG A 40 -17.94 0.33 -9.02
C ARG A 40 -18.87 1.48 -9.38
N SER A 41 -19.49 1.48 -10.57
CA SER A 41 -20.42 2.53 -10.99
C SER A 41 -21.74 2.52 -10.21
N SER A 42 -22.06 1.40 -9.56
CA SER A 42 -23.25 1.26 -8.71
C SER A 42 -22.98 1.67 -7.26
N SER A 43 -21.72 1.89 -6.90
CA SER A 43 -21.31 2.24 -5.54
C SER A 43 -21.13 3.74 -5.36
N GLN A 44 -21.37 4.23 -4.14
CA GLN A 44 -21.22 5.64 -3.79
C GLN A 44 -20.41 5.78 -2.50
N PHE A 45 -19.55 6.81 -2.44
CA PHE A 45 -18.83 7.14 -1.21
C PHE A 45 -19.80 7.56 -0.11
N THR A 46 -19.60 7.02 1.09
CA THR A 46 -20.46 7.27 2.25
C THR A 46 -19.64 7.63 3.49
N GLU A 47 -20.19 8.49 4.34
CA GLU A 47 -19.60 8.84 5.63
C GLU A 47 -19.96 7.75 6.66
N ASP A 48 -18.96 7.16 7.33
CA ASP A 48 -19.18 6.02 8.24
C ASP A 48 -19.94 6.43 9.52
N ALA A 49 -21.24 6.10 9.58
CA ALA A 49 -22.11 6.35 10.73
C ALA A 49 -21.56 5.83 12.07
N GLY A 50 -20.74 4.77 12.06
CA GLY A 50 -20.16 4.20 13.26
C GLY A 50 -18.91 4.91 13.78
N VAL A 51 -18.37 5.90 13.06
CA VAL A 51 -17.37 6.83 13.61
C VAL A 51 -18.10 8.08 14.12
N GLY A 52 -17.88 8.48 15.37
CA GLY A 52 -18.55 9.65 15.95
C GLY A 52 -18.36 10.91 15.10
N ALA A 53 -19.42 11.70 14.91
CA ALA A 53 -19.46 12.81 13.94
C ALA A 53 -18.32 13.84 14.09
N ARG A 54 -17.78 14.03 15.31
CA ARG A 54 -16.64 14.94 15.58
C ARG A 54 -15.30 14.43 15.03
N PHE A 55 -15.22 13.14 14.75
CA PHE A 55 -14.00 12.40 14.39
C PHE A 55 -14.06 11.74 13.01
N ARG A 56 -15.17 11.91 12.28
CA ARG A 56 -15.41 11.29 10.99
C ARG A 56 -14.95 12.20 9.85
N ALA A 57 -14.38 11.61 8.80
CA ALA A 57 -14.19 12.29 7.52
C ALA A 57 -15.55 12.52 6.83
N LYS A 58 -15.69 13.64 6.13
CA LYS A 58 -16.90 13.98 5.38
C LYS A 58 -16.63 14.00 3.90
N LEU A 59 -17.67 13.79 3.10
CA LEU A 59 -17.56 13.89 1.64
C LEU A 59 -17.15 15.32 1.22
N SER A 60 -17.60 16.33 1.97
CA SER A 60 -17.24 17.73 1.76
C SER A 60 -15.74 18.00 1.93
N ASP A 61 -15.04 17.23 2.78
CA ASP A 61 -13.62 17.46 3.05
C ASP A 61 -12.75 17.21 1.82
N TYR A 62 -13.18 16.31 0.93
CA TYR A 62 -12.47 15.97 -0.31
C TYR A 62 -12.87 16.83 -1.51
N ARG A 63 -13.98 17.56 -1.42
CA ARG A 63 -14.53 18.30 -2.56
C ARG A 63 -13.60 19.44 -2.96
N GLY A 64 -13.20 19.47 -4.23
CA GLY A 64 -12.39 20.55 -4.81
C GLY A 64 -10.93 20.60 -4.35
N THR A 65 -10.45 19.61 -3.61
CA THR A 65 -9.07 19.63 -3.05
C THR A 65 -7.99 19.21 -4.03
N GLY A 66 -8.37 18.53 -5.12
CA GLY A 66 -7.43 17.90 -6.05
C GLY A 66 -6.95 16.50 -5.62
N TYR A 67 -7.25 16.07 -4.40
CA TYR A 67 -6.98 14.71 -3.93
C TYR A 67 -8.13 13.76 -4.28
N ASP A 68 -7.77 12.53 -4.62
CA ASP A 68 -8.73 11.45 -4.73
C ASP A 68 -9.10 10.87 -3.37
N ARG A 69 -10.30 10.31 -3.33
CA ARG A 69 -10.74 9.37 -2.28
C ARG A 69 -10.14 8.00 -2.57
N GLY A 70 -8.88 7.83 -2.16
CA GLY A 70 -8.09 6.62 -2.39
C GLY A 70 -8.49 5.48 -1.47
N HIS A 71 -8.73 4.29 -2.02
CA HIS A 71 -9.15 3.12 -1.27
C HIS A 71 -7.94 2.41 -0.64
N MET A 72 -8.08 1.92 0.60
CA MET A 72 -7.08 1.01 1.18
C MET A 72 -7.37 -0.44 0.79
N ALA A 73 -8.61 -0.90 1.04
CA ALA A 73 -9.21 -2.10 0.44
C ALA A 73 -9.89 -1.73 -0.89
N PRO A 74 -9.32 -2.09 -2.05
CA PRO A 74 -9.82 -1.68 -3.36
C PRO A 74 -11.16 -2.34 -3.71
N ALA A 75 -12.11 -1.56 -4.23
CA ALA A 75 -13.41 -2.08 -4.67
C ALA A 75 -13.31 -3.30 -5.61
N SER A 76 -12.31 -3.34 -6.50
CA SER A 76 -12.10 -4.47 -7.43
C SER A 76 -11.69 -5.79 -6.77
N ASN A 77 -11.38 -5.79 -5.47
CA ASN A 77 -11.10 -7.01 -4.72
C ASN A 77 -12.37 -7.69 -4.19
N HIS A 78 -13.52 -6.99 -4.26
CA HIS A 78 -14.80 -7.39 -3.67
C HIS A 78 -15.88 -7.53 -4.75
N LYS A 79 -15.59 -8.24 -5.84
CA LYS A 79 -16.50 -8.37 -6.99
C LYS A 79 -17.63 -9.37 -6.77
N GLU A 80 -17.47 -10.27 -5.82
CA GLU A 80 -18.38 -11.37 -5.51
C GLU A 80 -19.74 -10.89 -5.00
N SER A 81 -19.81 -9.68 -4.46
CA SER A 81 -21.04 -9.07 -3.96
C SER A 81 -21.02 -7.56 -4.12
N GLN A 82 -22.11 -7.00 -4.66
CA GLN A 82 -22.27 -5.55 -4.72
C GLN A 82 -22.25 -4.91 -3.33
N GLY A 83 -22.85 -5.56 -2.33
CA GLY A 83 -22.84 -5.05 -0.95
C GLY A 83 -21.43 -4.98 -0.36
N SER A 84 -20.62 -6.03 -0.55
CA SER A 84 -19.21 -6.01 -0.11
C SER A 84 -18.40 -4.94 -0.84
N MET A 85 -18.67 -4.72 -2.13
CA MET A 85 -18.06 -3.62 -2.88
C MET A 85 -18.49 -2.26 -2.33
N ASP A 86 -19.77 -2.04 -2.05
CA ASP A 86 -20.32 -0.78 -1.54
C ASP A 86 -19.69 -0.40 -0.20
N GLU A 87 -19.43 -1.37 0.67
CA GLU A 87 -18.73 -1.16 1.93
C GLU A 87 -17.32 -0.56 1.76
N THR A 88 -16.61 -0.89 0.66
CA THR A 88 -15.29 -0.29 0.39
C THR A 88 -15.33 1.20 0.12
N PHE A 89 -16.51 1.75 -0.20
CA PHE A 89 -16.72 3.17 -0.45
C PHE A 89 -17.00 3.96 0.86
N SER A 90 -17.06 3.29 2.00
CA SER A 90 -17.07 3.96 3.31
C SER A 90 -15.79 4.77 3.51
N LEU A 91 -15.90 6.04 3.94
CA LEU A 91 -14.74 6.91 4.19
C LEU A 91 -13.79 6.37 5.28
N SER A 92 -14.20 5.39 6.08
CA SER A 92 -13.31 4.66 6.99
C SER A 92 -12.28 3.77 6.28
N ASN A 93 -12.48 3.47 4.99
CA ASN A 93 -11.53 2.78 4.13
C ASN A 93 -10.71 3.76 3.24
N ILE A 94 -10.90 5.07 3.40
CA ILE A 94 -10.40 6.07 2.46
C ILE A 94 -9.32 6.95 3.11
N ALA A 95 -8.31 7.31 2.32
CA ALA A 95 -7.38 8.38 2.64
C ALA A 95 -7.13 9.27 1.41
N PRO A 96 -6.76 10.55 1.59
CA PRO A 96 -6.40 11.43 0.48
C PRO A 96 -5.21 10.92 -0.32
N GLN A 97 -5.40 10.64 -1.61
CA GLN A 97 -4.34 10.20 -2.51
C GLN A 97 -4.15 11.18 -3.67
N VAL A 98 -2.90 11.37 -4.10
CA VAL A 98 -2.60 12.06 -5.36
C VAL A 98 -3.25 11.28 -6.51
N GLY A 99 -4.05 11.97 -7.33
CA GLY A 99 -4.86 11.32 -8.35
C GLY A 99 -4.04 10.80 -9.53
N GLY A 100 -3.53 11.70 -10.35
CA GLY A 100 -2.72 11.37 -11.53
C GLY A 100 -1.29 10.98 -11.15
N GLY A 101 -0.77 9.96 -11.82
CA GLY A 101 0.55 9.36 -11.57
C GLY A 101 0.61 8.48 -10.32
N PHE A 102 -0.42 8.44 -9.48
CA PHE A 102 -0.44 7.63 -8.25
C PHE A 102 -1.71 6.79 -8.12
N ASN A 103 -2.79 7.27 -7.48
CA ASN A 103 -4.01 6.49 -7.22
C ASN A 103 -4.58 5.83 -8.49
N ARG A 104 -4.69 6.61 -9.56
CA ARG A 104 -5.33 6.17 -10.81
C ARG A 104 -4.41 5.35 -11.71
N ASP A 105 -3.11 5.35 -11.43
CA ASP A 105 -2.06 4.83 -12.30
C ASP A 105 -1.18 3.81 -11.55
N TYR A 106 -0.08 4.25 -10.94
CA TYR A 106 0.90 3.34 -10.32
C TYR A 106 0.30 2.49 -9.18
N TRP A 107 -0.50 3.11 -8.30
CA TRP A 107 -1.16 2.41 -7.21
C TRP A 107 -2.18 1.39 -7.72
N ALA A 108 -2.97 1.73 -8.74
CA ALA A 108 -3.91 0.80 -9.38
C ALA A 108 -3.20 -0.40 -10.04
N ARG A 109 -2.03 -0.18 -10.66
CA ARG A 109 -1.19 -1.28 -11.18
C ARG A 109 -0.66 -2.17 -10.06
N PHE A 110 -0.28 -1.58 -8.93
CA PHE A 110 0.16 -2.34 -7.76
C PHE A 110 -1.00 -3.15 -7.15
N GLU A 111 -2.20 -2.58 -7.03
CA GLU A 111 -3.41 -3.32 -6.63
C GLU A 111 -3.67 -4.50 -7.58
N ARG A 112 -3.49 -4.31 -8.89
CA ARG A 112 -3.62 -5.41 -9.86
C ARG A 112 -2.53 -6.48 -9.69
N PHE A 113 -1.29 -6.11 -9.41
CA PHE A 113 -0.25 -7.07 -9.07
C PHE A 113 -0.64 -7.92 -7.84
N VAL A 114 -1.20 -7.29 -6.81
CA VAL A 114 -1.69 -7.97 -5.60
C VAL A 114 -2.85 -8.92 -5.92
N GLN A 115 -3.78 -8.53 -6.79
CA GLN A 115 -4.83 -9.43 -7.29
C GLN A 115 -4.23 -10.62 -8.05
N ASP A 116 -3.25 -10.36 -8.90
CA ASP A 116 -2.60 -11.40 -9.71
C ASP A 116 -1.80 -12.39 -8.84
N THR A 117 -1.39 -12.03 -7.62
CA THR A 117 -0.85 -12.99 -6.61
C THR A 117 -1.79 -14.16 -6.36
N THR A 118 -3.11 -13.94 -6.40
CA THR A 118 -4.11 -15.03 -6.25
C THR A 118 -4.03 -16.06 -7.39
N LYS A 119 -3.30 -15.80 -8.48
CA LYS A 119 -3.03 -16.78 -9.54
C LYS A 119 -1.99 -17.83 -9.14
N SER A 120 -1.21 -17.57 -8.10
CA SER A 120 -0.13 -18.43 -7.62
C SER A 120 -0.27 -18.84 -6.15
N PHE A 121 -1.20 -18.21 -5.42
CA PHE A 121 -1.49 -18.44 -4.01
C PHE A 121 -3.01 -18.53 -3.83
N ASP A 122 -3.47 -19.40 -2.93
CA ASP A 122 -4.90 -19.61 -2.70
C ASP A 122 -5.49 -18.51 -1.81
N ASP A 123 -4.74 -18.10 -0.80
CA ASP A 123 -5.12 -17.11 0.20
C ASP A 123 -4.13 -15.94 0.21
N VAL A 124 -4.62 -14.72 0.05
CA VAL A 124 -3.79 -13.51 0.05
C VAL A 124 -4.35 -12.51 1.04
N TRP A 125 -3.65 -12.30 2.15
CA TRP A 125 -3.95 -11.29 3.15
C TRP A 125 -3.19 -10.01 2.84
N VAL A 126 -3.88 -8.87 2.90
CA VAL A 126 -3.31 -7.58 2.53
C VAL A 126 -3.62 -6.57 3.62
N VAL A 127 -2.58 -5.98 4.20
CA VAL A 127 -2.71 -4.85 5.13
C VAL A 127 -2.26 -3.59 4.42
N THR A 128 -3.12 -2.58 4.36
CA THR A 128 -2.86 -1.32 3.66
C THR A 128 -3.11 -0.14 4.59
N GLY A 129 -2.26 0.87 4.54
CA GLY A 129 -2.49 2.07 5.35
C GLY A 129 -1.64 3.27 4.94
N PRO A 130 -1.99 4.46 5.45
CA PRO A 130 -1.20 5.68 5.28
C PRO A 130 0.01 5.72 6.21
N LEU A 131 1.03 6.48 5.82
CA LEU A 131 2.16 6.87 6.67
C LEU A 131 2.40 8.37 6.64
N TYR A 132 2.99 8.87 7.71
CA TYR A 132 3.35 10.27 7.93
C TYR A 132 4.83 10.35 8.27
N ILE A 133 5.64 10.23 7.24
CA ILE A 133 7.10 10.14 7.36
C ILE A 133 7.71 11.55 7.46
N PRO A 134 8.50 11.85 8.51
CA PRO A 134 9.20 13.13 8.62
C PRO A 134 10.36 13.21 7.63
N ARG A 135 10.73 14.43 7.27
CA ARG A 135 11.89 14.75 6.43
C ARG A 135 12.93 15.56 7.21
N PRO A 136 14.22 15.48 6.85
CA PRO A 136 15.22 16.37 7.42
C PRO A 136 14.86 17.84 7.13
N GLY A 137 14.96 18.68 8.17
CA GLY A 137 14.81 20.12 8.10
C GLY A 137 16.01 20.82 8.76
N PRO A 138 16.07 22.17 8.70
CA PRO A 138 17.24 22.94 9.15
C PRO A 138 17.63 22.71 10.63
N SER A 139 16.67 22.36 11.49
CA SER A 139 16.87 22.22 12.94
C SER A 139 16.52 20.82 13.47
N GLY A 140 16.40 19.83 12.58
CA GLY A 140 16.01 18.46 12.94
C GLY A 140 14.96 17.89 11.99
N TRP A 141 14.26 16.85 12.44
CA TRP A 141 13.21 16.21 11.66
C TRP A 141 11.92 17.02 11.69
N VAL A 142 11.30 17.22 10.53
CA VAL A 142 10.05 17.94 10.36
C VAL A 142 9.03 17.04 9.68
N LEU A 143 7.85 16.92 10.27
CA LEU A 143 6.70 16.32 9.61
C LEU A 143 5.79 17.43 9.10
N GLU A 144 5.63 17.49 7.78
CA GLU A 144 4.77 18.46 7.11
C GLU A 144 3.86 17.70 6.14
N HIS A 145 2.56 17.95 6.25
CA HIS A 145 1.58 17.40 5.32
C HIS A 145 0.34 18.30 5.23
N PRO A 146 -0.34 18.34 4.07
CA PRO A 146 -1.60 19.07 3.95
C PRO A 146 -2.70 18.49 4.83
N MET A 147 -3.70 19.33 5.09
CA MET A 147 -4.92 18.98 5.80
C MET A 147 -6.11 19.43 4.95
N LEU A 148 -7.11 18.57 4.76
CA LEU A 148 -8.32 18.83 4.00
C LEU A 148 -9.49 19.22 4.92
N GLY A 149 -10.49 19.90 4.37
CA GLY A 149 -11.63 20.40 5.15
C GLY A 149 -11.35 21.75 5.83
N GLN A 150 -12.06 22.03 6.92
CA GLN A 150 -11.97 23.29 7.65
C GLN A 150 -11.78 23.03 9.15
N PRO A 151 -10.95 23.83 9.85
CA PRO A 151 -10.82 23.73 11.30
C PRO A 151 -12.20 23.82 11.99
N PRO A 152 -12.44 23.04 13.07
CA PRO A 152 -11.48 22.17 13.77
C PRO A 152 -11.46 20.72 13.26
N GLN A 153 -12.24 20.37 12.23
CA GLN A 153 -12.38 19.00 11.72
C GLN A 153 -11.68 18.88 10.37
N MET A 154 -10.45 18.36 10.39
CA MET A 154 -9.63 18.28 9.18
C MET A 154 -9.09 16.87 8.96
N VAL A 155 -9.06 16.43 7.72
CA VAL A 155 -8.53 15.12 7.28
C VAL A 155 -7.08 15.28 6.88
N ALA A 156 -6.19 14.47 7.43
CA ALA A 156 -4.77 14.54 7.10
C ALA A 156 -4.49 13.94 5.72
N VAL A 157 -3.62 14.56 4.94
CA VAL A 157 -3.09 13.98 3.70
C VAL A 157 -1.84 13.17 4.03
N PRO A 158 -1.80 11.84 3.81
CA PRO A 158 -0.61 11.03 4.07
C PRO A 158 0.57 11.44 3.19
N THR A 159 1.79 11.31 3.70
CA THR A 159 3.00 11.52 2.88
C THR A 159 3.33 10.28 2.06
N HIS A 160 3.00 9.09 2.58
CA HIS A 160 3.23 7.80 1.93
C HIS A 160 2.07 6.85 2.20
N PHE A 161 2.05 5.74 1.48
CA PHE A 161 1.19 4.59 1.73
C PHE A 161 2.03 3.32 1.81
N PHE A 162 1.60 2.39 2.64
CA PHE A 162 2.19 1.06 2.70
C PHE A 162 1.19 -0.01 2.26
N LYS A 163 1.72 -1.14 1.80
CA LYS A 163 0.99 -2.39 1.69
C LYS A 163 1.88 -3.55 2.13
N VAL A 164 1.39 -4.37 3.04
CA VAL A 164 2.00 -5.65 3.43
C VAL A 164 1.15 -6.77 2.85
N VAL A 165 1.77 -7.66 2.09
CA VAL A 165 1.11 -8.77 1.43
C VAL A 165 1.64 -10.06 2.05
N LEU A 166 0.75 -10.87 2.60
CA LEU A 166 0.98 -12.25 3.03
C LEU A 166 0.21 -13.15 2.08
N ALA A 167 0.90 -14.04 1.39
CA ALA A 167 0.32 -14.97 0.43
C ALA A 167 0.60 -16.41 0.87
N GLU A 168 -0.43 -17.23 0.94
CA GLU A 168 -0.40 -18.61 1.42
C GLU A 168 -0.93 -19.55 0.33
N GLN A 169 -0.24 -20.67 0.15
CA GLN A 169 -0.62 -21.74 -0.75
C GLN A 169 -0.92 -22.99 0.08
N GLY A 170 -1.87 -23.82 -0.37
CA GLY A 170 -2.33 -25.01 0.38
C GLY A 170 -1.27 -26.06 0.75
N ASP A 171 -0.04 -25.95 0.24
CA ASP A 171 1.12 -26.78 0.61
C ASP A 171 1.95 -26.20 1.78
N ALA A 172 1.38 -25.24 2.52
CA ALA A 172 2.03 -24.43 3.55
C ALA A 172 3.14 -23.50 3.03
N SER A 173 3.31 -23.33 1.71
CA SER A 173 4.19 -22.31 1.18
C SER A 173 3.63 -20.92 1.47
N THR A 174 4.41 -20.10 2.15
CA THR A 174 4.05 -18.72 2.47
C THR A 174 5.04 -17.74 1.85
N ALA A 175 4.53 -16.61 1.38
CA ALA A 175 5.35 -15.49 0.92
C ALA A 175 4.88 -14.17 1.54
N VAL A 176 5.83 -13.33 1.97
CA VAL A 176 5.54 -12.03 2.58
C VAL A 176 6.37 -10.94 1.92
N ALA A 177 5.78 -9.76 1.70
CA ALA A 177 6.55 -8.56 1.36
C ALA A 177 5.85 -7.29 1.85
N ALA A 178 6.65 -6.29 2.20
CA ALA A 178 6.21 -4.95 2.56
C ALA A 178 6.69 -3.95 1.51
N PHE A 179 5.80 -3.04 1.11
CA PHE A 179 6.08 -1.98 0.17
C PHE A 179 5.65 -0.63 0.76
N VAL A 180 6.46 0.40 0.55
CA VAL A 180 6.08 1.80 0.84
C VAL A 180 6.20 2.62 -0.43
N MET A 181 5.24 3.48 -0.69
CA MET A 181 5.23 4.38 -1.86
C MET A 181 4.91 5.81 -1.42
N PRO A 182 5.57 6.84 -1.98
CA PRO A 182 5.20 8.22 -1.72
C PRO A 182 3.81 8.52 -2.28
N ASN A 183 3.05 9.36 -1.58
CA ASN A 183 1.79 9.90 -2.05
C ASN A 183 2.05 11.03 -3.08
N SER A 184 2.67 10.66 -4.20
CA SER A 184 3.03 11.56 -5.30
C SER A 184 3.04 10.77 -6.61
N ALA A 185 3.08 11.46 -7.75
CA ALA A 185 3.21 10.78 -9.03
C ALA A 185 4.47 9.90 -9.08
N ILE A 186 4.32 8.67 -9.56
CA ILE A 186 5.40 7.71 -9.75
C ILE A 186 5.46 7.36 -11.24
N PRO A 187 6.61 7.54 -11.92
CA PRO A 187 6.75 7.15 -13.31
C PRO A 187 6.52 5.65 -13.49
N ALA A 188 5.80 5.27 -14.55
CA ALA A 188 5.34 3.91 -14.78
C ALA A 188 6.48 2.89 -14.95
N GLU A 189 7.66 3.36 -15.31
CA GLU A 189 8.87 2.58 -15.55
C GLU A 189 9.60 2.21 -14.25
N TYR A 190 9.26 2.84 -13.12
CA TYR A 190 9.84 2.43 -11.83
C TYR A 190 9.44 0.99 -11.53
N PRO A 191 10.39 0.09 -11.21
CA PRO A 191 10.06 -1.27 -10.83
C PRO A 191 9.47 -1.30 -9.41
N LEU A 192 8.45 -2.12 -9.18
CA LEU A 192 7.82 -2.26 -7.86
C LEU A 192 8.83 -2.70 -6.79
N SER A 193 9.83 -3.52 -7.17
CA SER A 193 10.90 -3.94 -6.26
C SER A 193 11.67 -2.77 -5.65
N ALA A 194 11.77 -1.62 -6.34
CA ALA A 194 12.42 -0.41 -5.79
C ALA A 194 11.70 0.14 -4.56
N PHE A 195 10.41 -0.19 -4.36
CA PHE A 195 9.56 0.22 -3.25
C PHE A 195 9.48 -0.82 -2.13
N SER A 196 10.19 -1.96 -2.27
CA SER A 196 10.31 -2.97 -1.23
C SER A 196 11.02 -2.38 -0.01
N VAL A 197 10.53 -2.67 1.20
CA VAL A 197 11.14 -2.25 2.46
C VAL A 197 11.24 -3.42 3.42
N PRO A 198 12.20 -3.41 4.37
CA PRO A 198 12.15 -4.29 5.54
C PRO A 198 10.81 -4.17 6.25
N LEU A 199 10.24 -5.31 6.65
CA LEU A 199 9.00 -5.37 7.41
C LEU A 199 9.20 -4.70 8.78
N THR A 200 10.33 -4.97 9.44
CA THR A 200 10.64 -4.37 10.75
C THR A 200 10.75 -2.85 10.68
N SER A 201 11.39 -2.29 9.66
CA SER A 201 11.45 -0.84 9.48
C SER A 201 10.06 -0.23 9.26
N LEU A 202 9.17 -0.93 8.54
CA LEU A 202 7.78 -0.48 8.39
C LEU A 202 7.03 -0.52 9.72
N GLU A 203 7.23 -1.54 10.54
CA GLU A 203 6.65 -1.65 11.89
C GLU A 203 7.09 -0.50 12.79
N GLU A 204 8.40 -0.17 12.79
CA GLU A 204 8.96 0.95 13.54
C GLU A 204 8.32 2.30 13.15
N VAL A 205 8.14 2.55 11.85
CA VAL A 205 7.63 3.84 11.34
C VAL A 205 6.10 3.94 11.44
N SER A 206 5.39 2.82 11.30
CA SER A 206 3.93 2.79 11.39
C SER A 206 3.40 2.68 12.83
N GLY A 207 4.23 2.18 13.76
CA GLY A 207 3.80 1.81 15.10
C GLY A 207 2.85 0.60 15.11
N LEU A 208 2.91 -0.25 14.08
CA LEU A 208 2.08 -1.45 13.92
C LEU A 208 2.96 -2.71 14.00
N THR A 209 2.34 -3.85 14.30
CA THR A 209 2.98 -5.17 14.16
C THR A 209 2.13 -6.01 13.21
N PHE A 210 2.75 -6.53 12.15
CA PHE A 210 2.07 -7.29 11.11
C PHE A 210 2.28 -8.79 11.32
N PHE A 211 1.19 -9.56 11.26
CA PHE A 211 1.17 -11.02 11.36
C PHE A 211 2.01 -11.60 12.53
N PRO A 212 1.88 -11.09 13.77
CA PRO A 212 2.75 -11.45 14.89
C PRO A 212 2.70 -12.94 15.27
N SER A 213 1.58 -13.62 15.01
CA SER A 213 1.43 -15.06 15.26
C SER A 213 2.18 -15.94 14.25
N LEU A 214 2.53 -15.39 13.08
CA LEU A 214 3.16 -16.11 11.99
C LEU A 214 4.66 -15.79 11.88
N LEU A 215 5.04 -14.56 12.22
CA LEU A 215 6.37 -14.01 11.98
C LEU A 215 7.12 -13.78 13.29
N ASP A 216 7.94 -14.76 13.65
CA ASP A 216 8.98 -14.61 14.68
C ASP A 216 10.15 -13.74 14.17
N ASP A 217 11.07 -13.39 15.08
CA ASP A 217 12.20 -12.51 14.79
C ASP A 217 13.11 -13.07 13.69
N ALA A 218 13.34 -14.39 13.67
CA ALA A 218 14.20 -15.03 12.67
C ALA A 218 13.59 -14.94 11.26
N ARG A 219 12.28 -15.17 11.13
CA ARG A 219 11.53 -15.01 9.88
C ARG A 219 11.52 -13.56 9.42
N ARG A 220 11.35 -12.61 10.33
CA ARG A 220 11.43 -11.17 10.02
C ARG A 220 12.79 -10.79 9.47
N MET A 221 13.88 -11.20 10.12
CA MET A 221 15.24 -10.95 9.65
C MET A 221 15.50 -11.49 8.24
N GLY A 222 15.00 -12.69 7.93
CA GLY A 222 15.10 -13.27 6.58
C GLY A 222 14.34 -12.45 5.53
N LEU A 223 13.11 -12.03 5.84
CA LEU A 223 12.30 -11.18 4.98
C LEU A 223 12.95 -9.80 4.76
N ASP A 224 13.51 -9.20 5.80
CA ASP A 224 14.17 -7.90 5.74
C ASP A 224 15.41 -7.92 4.85
N ALA A 225 16.24 -8.95 4.99
CA ALA A 225 17.41 -9.14 4.15
C ALA A 225 17.02 -9.29 2.66
N ALA A 226 15.96 -10.06 2.38
CA ALA A 226 15.43 -10.21 1.03
C ALA A 226 14.85 -8.89 0.48
N ALA A 227 14.11 -8.14 1.30
CA ALA A 227 13.54 -6.85 0.91
C ALA A 227 14.63 -5.83 0.52
N LEU A 228 15.72 -5.75 1.30
CA LEU A 228 16.86 -4.87 0.97
C LEU A 228 17.52 -5.26 -0.35
N ARG A 229 17.66 -6.57 -0.64
CA ARG A 229 18.18 -7.05 -1.92
C ARG A 229 17.28 -6.63 -3.09
N TRP A 230 15.96 -6.83 -2.97
CA TRP A 230 15.01 -6.43 -4.01
C TRP A 230 14.95 -4.92 -4.21
N GLN A 231 15.02 -4.15 -3.12
CA GLN A 231 15.10 -2.70 -3.18
C GLN A 231 16.34 -2.24 -3.96
N ALA A 232 17.51 -2.80 -3.66
CA ALA A 232 18.76 -2.46 -4.34
C ALA A 232 18.69 -2.80 -5.85
N LEU A 233 18.16 -3.97 -6.20
CA LEU A 233 17.96 -4.37 -7.60
C LEU A 233 17.02 -3.42 -8.35
N GLY A 234 15.87 -3.10 -7.77
CA GLY A 234 14.90 -2.19 -8.38
C GLY A 234 15.47 -0.77 -8.56
N ARG A 235 16.24 -0.27 -7.60
CA ARG A 235 16.93 1.03 -7.73
C ARG A 235 17.97 1.01 -8.84
N ALA A 236 18.74 -0.06 -8.96
CA ALA A 236 19.71 -0.22 -10.04
C ALA A 236 19.04 -0.27 -11.43
N ASP A 237 17.89 -0.96 -11.54
CA ASP A 237 17.09 -0.98 -12.77
C ASP A 237 16.57 0.41 -13.16
N ALA A 238 16.00 1.15 -12.19
CA ALA A 238 15.52 2.52 -12.42
C ALA A 238 16.66 3.45 -12.89
N GLN A 239 17.85 3.33 -12.29
CA GLN A 239 19.02 4.11 -12.69
C GLN A 239 19.51 3.76 -14.09
N ARG A 240 19.56 2.47 -14.44
CA ARG A 240 19.94 1.99 -15.79
C ARG A 240 19.01 2.52 -16.87
N ALA A 241 17.71 2.61 -16.57
CA ALA A 241 16.70 3.17 -17.46
C ALA A 241 16.79 4.70 -17.64
N ARG A 242 17.78 5.36 -17.00
CA ARG A 242 17.97 6.84 -17.03
C ARG A 242 16.70 7.61 -16.62
N LEU A 243 15.89 7.04 -15.75
CA LEU A 243 14.77 7.75 -15.14
C LEU A 243 15.38 8.92 -14.32
N ALA A 244 14.91 10.14 -14.58
CA ALA A 244 15.65 11.38 -14.36
C ALA A 244 16.29 11.54 -12.95
N PRO A 245 17.51 12.12 -12.83
CA PRO A 245 18.10 12.46 -11.54
C PRO A 245 17.31 13.62 -10.92
N GLY A 246 16.62 13.33 -9.82
CA GLY A 246 15.55 14.16 -9.24
C GLY A 246 14.37 13.31 -8.76
N ALA A 247 14.27 12.08 -9.30
CA ALA A 247 13.34 11.03 -8.91
C ALA A 247 14.02 9.89 -8.12
N SER A 248 15.02 10.18 -7.27
CA SER A 248 15.29 9.23 -6.19
C SER A 248 13.96 9.08 -5.45
N PRO A 249 13.35 7.89 -5.32
CA PRO A 249 12.16 7.76 -4.50
C PRO A 249 12.56 8.35 -3.15
N PRO A 250 11.81 9.33 -2.61
CA PRO A 250 12.10 9.87 -1.29
C PRO A 250 12.35 8.69 -0.37
N ALA A 251 13.34 8.81 0.51
CA ALA A 251 13.77 7.72 1.38
C ALA A 251 12.53 7.01 1.92
N LEU A 252 12.31 5.77 1.47
CA LEU A 252 11.02 5.08 1.63
C LEU A 252 10.64 5.01 3.09
N LEU A 253 11.65 4.83 3.93
CA LEU A 253 11.60 5.01 5.36
C LEU A 253 12.87 5.78 5.77
N PRO A 254 12.82 6.65 6.79
CA PRO A 254 14.01 7.25 7.36
C PRO A 254 14.92 6.13 7.91
N PRO A 255 16.26 6.27 7.86
CA PRO A 255 17.13 5.29 8.48
C PRO A 255 16.81 5.21 9.98
N PRO A 256 16.86 4.02 10.62
CA PRO A 256 16.73 3.93 12.06
C PRO A 256 17.80 4.80 12.73
N PRO A 257 17.54 5.38 13.92
CA PRO A 257 18.55 6.14 14.64
C PRO A 257 19.81 5.29 14.78
N SER A 258 20.95 5.82 14.33
CA SER A 258 22.23 5.13 14.48
C SER A 258 22.45 4.84 15.96
N LEU A 259 22.48 3.56 16.33
CA LEU A 259 22.88 3.15 17.66
C LEU A 259 24.26 3.77 17.95
N PRO A 260 24.47 4.41 19.11
CA PRO A 260 25.78 4.92 19.48
C PRO A 260 26.73 3.74 19.67
N GLY A 261 27.67 3.59 18.74
CA GLY A 261 28.75 2.60 18.81
C GLY A 261 28.44 1.31 18.09
N ASN A 262 28.98 1.17 16.87
CA ASN A 262 29.55 -0.09 16.39
C ASN A 262 30.48 0.20 15.21
N ALA A 263 31.66 0.69 15.55
CA ALA A 263 32.84 0.14 14.90
C ALA A 263 32.86 -1.37 15.24
N VAL A 264 33.17 -2.21 14.25
CA VAL A 264 33.19 -3.69 14.32
C VAL A 264 31.84 -4.38 14.05
N VAL A 265 31.35 -4.28 12.81
CA VAL A 265 30.90 -5.45 12.02
C VAL A 265 31.22 -5.20 10.54
N LYS A 266 32.51 -5.02 10.23
CA LYS A 266 33.04 -5.28 8.88
C LYS A 266 33.69 -6.66 8.95
N SER A 267 33.40 -7.52 7.98
CA SER A 267 33.91 -8.89 7.85
C SER A 267 33.10 -9.96 8.61
N ALA A 268 32.15 -10.60 7.91
CA ALA A 268 31.68 -11.99 8.07
C ALA A 268 30.24 -12.19 7.51
N VAL A 269 29.47 -11.11 7.33
CA VAL A 269 28.01 -11.20 7.06
C VAL A 269 27.67 -11.33 5.56
N GLY A 270 28.60 -10.98 4.64
CA GLY A 270 28.31 -10.88 3.20
C GLY A 270 28.16 -12.20 2.44
N ALA A 271 28.72 -13.30 2.95
CA ALA A 271 28.69 -14.61 2.26
C ALA A 271 27.82 -15.65 2.97
N ALA A 272 27.75 -15.62 4.31
CA ALA A 272 26.96 -16.56 5.09
C ALA A 272 25.44 -16.26 5.05
N VAL A 273 25.04 -14.98 4.96
CA VAL A 273 23.61 -14.60 4.90
C VAL A 273 22.96 -14.98 3.56
N THR A 274 23.75 -15.02 2.48
CA THR A 274 23.24 -15.38 1.14
C THR A 274 22.96 -16.88 1.00
N ALA A 275 23.63 -17.74 1.78
CA ALA A 275 23.50 -19.19 1.70
C ALA A 275 22.45 -19.79 2.66
N VAL A 276 22.06 -19.08 3.74
CA VAL A 276 21.18 -19.63 4.78
C VAL A 276 19.68 -19.50 4.46
N PHE A 277 19.27 -18.60 3.56
CA PHE A 277 17.85 -18.28 3.34
C PHE A 277 17.28 -18.67 1.97
N GLN A 278 18.03 -19.42 1.15
CA GLN A 278 17.47 -20.08 -0.03
C GLN A 278 16.65 -21.31 0.41
N GLY A 279 15.39 -21.07 0.81
CA GLY A 279 14.45 -22.13 1.19
C GLY A 279 13.69 -21.94 2.50
N SER A 280 13.86 -20.80 3.20
CA SER A 280 13.11 -20.51 4.43
C SER A 280 11.68 -20.09 4.13
N ASN A 281 10.72 -20.68 4.85
CA ASN A 281 9.32 -20.27 4.87
C ASN A 281 9.09 -19.30 6.05
N PRO A 282 8.55 -18.08 5.85
CA PRO A 282 8.08 -17.51 4.59
C PRO A 282 9.19 -16.98 3.69
N ALA A 283 9.00 -17.11 2.37
CA ALA A 283 9.84 -16.49 1.35
C ALA A 283 9.45 -15.01 1.15
N HIS A 284 10.32 -14.20 0.54
CA HIS A 284 9.91 -12.86 0.11
C HIS A 284 9.01 -12.93 -1.14
N LEU A 285 7.93 -12.14 -1.21
CA LEU A 285 6.99 -12.21 -2.34
C LEU A 285 7.65 -12.00 -3.70
N CYS A 286 8.61 -11.07 -3.79
CA CYS A 286 9.33 -10.84 -5.04
C CYS A 286 10.19 -12.03 -5.48
N ASP A 287 10.63 -12.92 -4.57
CA ASP A 287 11.34 -14.15 -4.97
C ASP A 287 10.43 -15.11 -5.73
N LYS A 288 9.12 -15.05 -5.46
CA LYS A 288 8.11 -15.90 -6.10
C LYS A 288 7.54 -15.28 -7.38
N LEU A 289 7.31 -13.96 -7.37
CA LEU A 289 6.56 -13.26 -8.43
C LEU A 289 7.36 -12.20 -9.20
N GLN A 290 8.64 -12.04 -8.88
CA GLN A 290 9.56 -11.06 -9.47
C GLN A 290 9.14 -9.59 -9.33
N CYS A 291 8.06 -9.29 -8.58
CA CYS A 291 7.50 -7.96 -8.39
C CYS A 291 7.36 -7.17 -9.70
N ARG A 292 6.87 -7.84 -10.75
CA ARG A 292 6.59 -7.21 -12.05
C ARG A 292 5.16 -6.69 -12.07
N LEU A 293 5.02 -5.37 -12.19
CA LEU A 293 3.72 -4.76 -12.40
C LEU A 293 3.18 -5.11 -13.80
N PRO A 294 1.85 -5.21 -13.96
CA PRO A 294 1.25 -5.31 -15.28
C PRO A 294 1.55 -4.07 -16.12
N ALA A 295 1.32 -4.15 -17.44
CA ALA A 295 1.45 -3.02 -18.36
C ALA A 295 0.56 -1.83 -17.94
N GLU A 296 0.88 -0.62 -18.38
CA GLU A 296 0.09 0.56 -18.05
C GLU A 296 -1.37 0.43 -18.50
N ASP A 297 -1.63 -0.19 -19.64
CA ASP A 297 -2.97 -0.34 -20.18
C ASP A 297 -3.66 -1.63 -19.74
N PHE A 298 -3.33 -2.18 -18.57
CA PHE A 298 -3.87 -3.45 -18.05
C PHE A 298 -5.40 -3.51 -17.94
N TRP A 299 -6.08 -2.37 -17.93
CA TRP A 299 -7.55 -2.27 -17.94
C TRP A 299 -8.16 -2.49 -19.33
N LYS A 300 -7.36 -2.44 -20.40
CA LYS A 300 -7.78 -2.82 -21.75
C LYS A 300 -7.58 -4.34 -21.84
N GLY A 301 -8.68 -5.10 -21.85
CA GLY A 301 -8.63 -6.57 -21.92
C GLY A 301 -7.84 -7.10 -23.14
N PRO A 302 -7.49 -8.40 -23.16
CA PRO A 302 -6.76 -9.00 -24.27
C PRO A 302 -7.64 -9.02 -25.53
N GLY A 303 -7.33 -8.17 -26.50
CA GLY A 303 -8.05 -8.07 -27.76
C GLY A 303 -8.34 -6.63 -28.16
N GLY A 304 -7.28 -5.81 -28.26
CA GLY A 304 -7.32 -4.37 -28.57
C GLY A 304 -8.20 -3.99 -29.76
N GLY A 305 -9.50 -3.89 -29.51
CA GLY A 305 -10.43 -3.10 -30.31
C GLY A 305 -10.42 -1.69 -29.73
N ALA A 306 -10.19 -0.70 -30.57
CA ALA A 306 -10.27 0.71 -30.24
C ALA A 306 -11.70 1.08 -29.79
N SER A 307 -12.04 0.78 -28.54
CA SER A 307 -13.16 1.41 -27.86
C SER A 307 -12.72 2.84 -27.58
N ARG A 308 -13.16 3.76 -28.44
CA ARG A 308 -13.11 5.21 -28.22
C ARG A 308 -13.38 5.52 -26.75
N ASP A 309 -12.50 6.33 -26.15
CA ASP A 309 -12.70 7.01 -24.87
C ASP A 309 -13.12 6.17 -23.66
N ARG A 310 -12.38 5.10 -23.34
CA ARG A 310 -12.14 4.77 -21.92
C ARG A 310 -10.92 5.54 -21.42
N LYS A 311 -11.02 6.88 -21.43
CA LYS A 311 -10.49 7.62 -20.26
C LYS A 311 -11.15 6.89 -19.08
N LEU A 312 -10.40 6.56 -18.03
CA LEU A 312 -10.99 6.42 -16.69
C LEU A 312 -12.13 7.43 -16.67
N GLN A 313 -13.40 6.97 -16.56
CA GLN A 313 -14.48 7.91 -16.33
C GLN A 313 -13.96 8.67 -15.14
N ARG A 314 -13.46 9.88 -15.41
CA ARG A 314 -12.89 10.78 -14.42
C ARG A 314 -13.94 10.68 -13.35
N SER A 315 -13.55 10.26 -12.15
CA SER A 315 -14.42 10.46 -11.00
C SER A 315 -14.95 11.85 -11.24
N GLN A 316 -16.25 11.94 -11.57
CA GLN A 316 -16.83 13.24 -11.71
C GLN A 316 -16.67 13.74 -10.30
N SER A 317 -15.64 14.56 -10.09
CA SER A 317 -15.66 15.59 -9.09
C SER A 317 -17.02 16.20 -9.32
N ALA A 318 -17.99 15.76 -8.53
CA ALA A 318 -19.36 16.18 -8.68
C ALA A 318 -19.26 17.70 -8.74
N LYS A 319 -19.59 18.27 -9.89
CA LYS A 319 -19.71 19.71 -10.03
C LYS A 319 -20.93 20.10 -9.21
N PHE A 320 -20.72 20.24 -7.91
CA PHE A 320 -21.53 20.95 -6.92
C PHE A 320 -20.61 21.20 -5.73
#